data_AF-A0A251TC87-F1
#
_entry.id   AF-A0A251TC87-F1
#
_cell.length_a   1.000
_cell.length_b   1.000
_cell.length_c   1.000
_cell.angle_alpha   90.00
_cell.angle_beta   90.00
_cell.angle_gamma   90.00
#
_symmetry.space_group_name_H-M   'P 1'
#
loop_
_entity.id
_entity.type
_entity.pdbx_description
1 polymer ?
#
loop_
_entity_poly.entity_id
_entity_poly.type
_entity_poly.pdbx_seq_one_letter_code
_entity_poly.pdbx_strand_id
1 'polypeptide(L)'
;MGAMRRALLGEIEGTCITRAKSEKISHEYATIMGIQESVHEILMNLKEIVLRSNLYGTYEASICVRGPGYVTAQDIILLPYVEIVDNTQHIASLTEPIELVIGLHIEKNRGYLIKAPNTFQDGSYPIDPVFMPVRNANHSIHSYENGNKEILFLEIWTNGSLTPKEALHEASRNLIDLLIPFLHTKEENLSLEDNQHIVPLPPFTFCDKLAKLTKN
;
A
#
# COMPACT_ATOMS: atom_id res chain seq x y z
N MET A 1 -22.57 -6.77 7.09
CA MET A 1 -21.75 -5.53 7.05
C MET A 1 -20.28 -5.70 7.43
N GLY A 2 -19.91 -6.69 8.27
CA GLY A 2 -18.49 -6.99 8.53
C GLY A 2 -17.65 -7.19 7.26
N ALA A 3 -18.25 -7.69 6.17
CA ALA A 3 -17.61 -7.79 4.86
C ALA A 3 -17.22 -6.43 4.27
N MET A 4 -18.11 -5.43 4.30
CA MET A 4 -17.84 -4.09 3.76
C MET A 4 -16.74 -3.37 4.56
N ARG A 5 -16.78 -3.47 5.88
CA ARG A 5 -15.73 -2.92 6.75
C ARG A 5 -14.37 -3.57 6.47
N ARG A 6 -14.33 -4.89 6.28
CA ARG A 6 -13.10 -5.61 5.90
C ARG A 6 -12.60 -5.20 4.52
N ALA A 7 -13.49 -5.07 3.55
CA ALA A 7 -13.14 -4.62 2.21
C ALA A 7 -12.54 -3.20 2.24
N LEU A 8 -13.16 -2.27 2.97
CA LEU A 8 -12.66 -0.90 3.14
C LEU A 8 -11.26 -0.85 3.79
N LEU A 9 -10.98 -1.68 4.79
CA LEU A 9 -9.72 -1.63 5.54
C LEU A 9 -8.59 -2.47 4.93
N GLY A 10 -8.92 -3.53 4.18
CA GLY A 10 -7.93 -4.53 3.75
C GLY A 10 -7.76 -4.65 2.24
N GLU A 11 -8.80 -4.38 1.46
CA GLU A 11 -8.82 -4.71 0.02
C GLU A 11 -8.62 -3.51 -0.89
N ILE A 12 -8.55 -2.30 -0.34
CA ILE A 12 -8.31 -1.08 -1.12
C ILE A 12 -6.81 -0.94 -1.39
N GLU A 13 -6.48 -0.60 -2.63
CA GLU A 13 -5.11 -0.37 -3.05
C GLU A 13 -4.60 1.00 -2.60
N GLY A 14 -3.44 1.01 -1.95
CA GLY A 14 -2.71 2.23 -1.59
C GLY A 14 -1.37 2.31 -2.30
N THR A 15 -0.86 3.53 -2.48
CA THR A 15 0.47 3.81 -3.00
C THR A 15 1.35 4.35 -1.90
N CYS A 16 2.55 3.79 -1.73
CA CYS A 16 3.51 4.26 -0.74
C CYS A 16 4.96 4.03 -1.20
N ILE A 17 5.90 4.68 -0.52
CA ILE A 17 7.33 4.45 -0.69
C ILE A 17 7.69 3.14 0.03
N THR A 18 8.37 2.23 -0.66
CA THR A 18 8.75 0.90 -0.13
C THR A 18 10.24 0.75 0.09
N ARG A 19 11.07 1.55 -0.58
CA ARG A 19 12.53 1.50 -0.43
C ARG A 19 13.14 2.88 -0.61
N ALA A 20 14.26 3.09 0.06
CA ALA A 20 15.14 4.22 -0.15
C ALA A 20 16.58 3.72 -0.37
N LYS A 21 17.31 4.38 -1.27
CA LYS A 21 18.71 4.08 -1.58
C LYS A 21 19.50 5.39 -1.61
N SER A 22 20.61 5.44 -0.90
CA SER A 22 21.52 6.58 -0.96
C SER A 22 22.95 6.10 -0.72
N GLU A 23 23.90 6.68 -1.44
CA GLU A 23 25.32 6.35 -1.31
C GLU A 23 25.90 6.79 0.04
N LYS A 24 25.32 7.82 0.67
CA LYS A 24 25.76 8.36 1.97
C LYS A 24 25.24 7.54 3.15
N ILE A 25 24.29 6.63 2.92
CA ILE A 25 23.70 5.81 3.98
C ILE A 25 24.48 4.50 4.07
N SER A 26 25.35 4.39 5.07
CA SER A 26 26.11 3.15 5.35
C SER A 26 25.31 2.12 6.15
N HIS A 27 24.45 2.57 7.05
CA HIS A 27 23.53 1.74 7.84
C HIS A 27 22.32 2.57 8.31
N GLU A 28 21.23 1.90 8.71
CA GLU A 28 19.94 2.52 9.06
C GLU A 28 19.97 3.42 10.31
N TYR A 29 20.96 3.25 11.19
CA TYR A 29 21.16 4.09 12.38
C TYR A 29 22.28 5.12 12.22
N ALA A 30 22.81 5.29 11.00
CA ALA A 30 23.87 6.24 10.75
C ALA A 30 23.35 7.68 10.87
N THR A 31 24.25 8.57 11.27
CA THR A 31 24.08 10.02 11.12
C THR A 31 24.92 10.48 9.93
N ILE A 32 24.37 11.38 9.13
CA ILE A 32 25.06 11.96 7.98
C ILE A 32 25.53 13.36 8.39
N MET A 33 26.84 13.60 8.32
CA MET A 33 27.38 14.95 8.58
C MET A 33 26.71 15.98 7.68
N GLY A 34 26.29 17.10 8.25
CA GLY A 34 25.57 18.17 7.55
C GLY A 34 24.05 17.97 7.43
N ILE A 35 23.49 16.90 8.00
CA ILE A 35 22.04 16.66 8.13
C ILE A 35 21.67 16.61 9.61
N GLN A 36 20.55 17.23 9.97
CA GLN A 36 20.09 17.26 11.36
C GLN A 36 19.51 15.90 11.81
N GLU A 37 18.73 15.26 10.94
CA GLU A 37 18.05 14.00 11.18
C GLU A 37 18.98 12.80 10.95
N SER A 38 18.77 11.75 11.72
CA SER A 38 19.34 10.43 11.47
C SER A 38 18.72 9.77 10.25
N VAL A 39 19.39 8.76 9.70
CA VAL A 39 18.86 7.97 8.58
C VAL A 39 17.50 7.34 8.94
N HIS A 40 17.36 6.83 10.16
CA HIS A 40 16.10 6.25 10.64
C HIS A 40 14.96 7.27 10.64
N GLU A 41 15.21 8.49 11.11
CA GLU A 41 14.21 9.56 11.10
C GLU A 41 13.82 9.95 9.67
N ILE A 42 14.78 10.02 8.74
CA ILE A 42 14.48 10.25 7.32
C ILE A 42 13.58 9.14 6.77
N LEU A 43 13.87 7.87 7.06
CA LEU A 43 13.04 6.73 6.63
C LEU A 43 11.62 6.81 7.22
N MET A 44 11.48 7.21 8.48
CA MET A 44 10.16 7.40 9.12
C MET A 44 9.40 8.57 8.50
N ASN A 45 10.06 9.69 8.23
CA ASN A 45 9.46 10.83 7.55
C ASN A 45 8.99 10.45 6.14
N LEU A 46 9.79 9.70 5.39
CA LEU A 46 9.41 9.18 4.07
C LEU A 46 8.20 8.23 4.13
N LYS A 47 8.09 7.42 5.20
CA LYS A 47 6.95 6.51 5.42
C LYS A 47 5.63 7.27 5.65
N GLU A 48 5.69 8.47 6.23
CA GLU A 48 4.50 9.29 6.49
C GLU A 48 3.94 9.96 5.23
N ILE A 49 4.74 10.09 4.17
CA ILE A 49 4.32 10.72 2.92
C ILE A 49 3.20 9.93 2.27
N VAL A 50 2.06 10.60 2.08
CA VAL A 50 0.90 10.01 1.42
C VAL A 50 0.95 10.32 -0.08
N LEU A 51 0.92 9.27 -0.88
CA LEU A 51 0.94 9.33 -2.34
C LEU A 51 -0.41 8.90 -2.92
N ARG A 52 -0.83 9.59 -3.98
CA ARG A 52 -1.96 9.22 -4.84
C ARG A 52 -1.44 8.82 -6.21
N SER A 53 -1.83 7.63 -6.68
CA SER A 53 -1.45 7.15 -8.01
C SER A 53 -2.45 6.14 -8.55
N ASN A 54 -2.65 6.21 -9.87
CA ASN A 54 -3.44 5.25 -10.63
C ASN A 54 -2.58 4.20 -11.34
N LEU A 55 -1.27 4.20 -11.08
CA LEU A 55 -0.31 3.35 -11.77
C LEU A 55 -0.16 1.97 -11.12
N TYR A 56 0.09 0.94 -11.95
CA TYR A 56 0.32 -0.44 -11.51
C TYR A 56 1.80 -0.81 -11.61
N GLY A 57 2.39 -1.29 -10.51
CA GLY A 57 3.76 -1.79 -10.47
C GLY A 57 4.67 -0.99 -9.55
N THR A 58 5.97 -1.10 -9.79
CA THR A 58 7.01 -0.39 -9.05
C THR A 58 7.56 0.74 -9.90
N TYR A 59 7.69 1.92 -9.30
CA TYR A 59 8.20 3.12 -9.93
C TYR A 59 9.37 3.69 -9.15
N GLU A 60 10.31 4.29 -9.86
CA GLU A 60 11.43 5.00 -9.25
C GLU A 60 11.10 6.48 -9.14
N ALA A 61 11.51 7.07 -8.03
CA ALA A 61 11.49 8.50 -7.77
C ALA A 61 12.83 8.88 -7.12
N SER A 62 13.13 10.16 -7.02
CA SER A 62 14.36 10.59 -6.36
C SER A 62 14.22 11.94 -5.68
N ILE A 63 15.05 12.18 -4.68
CA ILE A 63 15.25 13.47 -4.04
C ILE A 63 16.67 13.91 -4.40
N CYS A 64 16.82 15.13 -4.88
CA CYS A 64 18.12 15.73 -5.19
C CYS A 64 18.11 17.19 -4.75
N VAL A 65 18.63 17.47 -3.56
CA VAL A 65 18.62 18.81 -2.96
C VAL A 65 20.02 19.17 -2.49
N ARG A 66 20.40 20.44 -2.68
CA ARG A 66 21.65 21.02 -2.19
C ARG A 66 21.36 21.97 -1.04
N GLY A 67 22.04 21.76 0.07
CA GLY A 67 21.92 22.58 1.28
C GLY A 67 22.72 23.89 1.23
N PRO A 68 22.60 24.72 2.27
CA PRO A 68 21.76 24.52 3.46
C PRO A 68 20.28 24.82 3.20
N GLY A 69 19.36 24.11 3.86
CA GLY A 69 17.92 24.29 3.68
C GLY A 69 17.06 23.13 4.19
N TYR A 70 15.75 23.30 4.15
CA TYR A 70 14.77 22.26 4.47
C TYR A 70 14.45 21.43 3.22
N VAL A 71 14.33 20.12 3.41
CA VAL A 71 13.89 19.15 2.40
C VAL A 71 12.50 18.69 2.79
N THR A 72 11.54 18.89 1.90
CA THR A 72 10.13 18.56 2.08
C THR A 72 9.66 17.58 1.01
N ALA A 73 8.45 17.04 1.16
CA ALA A 73 7.86 16.16 0.15
C ALA A 73 7.80 16.80 -1.25
N GLN A 74 7.65 18.12 -1.34
CA GLN A 74 7.69 18.84 -2.62
C GLN A 74 8.99 18.62 -3.41
N ASP A 75 10.11 18.35 -2.74
CA ASP A 75 11.42 18.17 -3.37
C ASP A 75 11.60 16.77 -3.98
N ILE A 76 10.60 15.90 -3.86
CA ILE A 76 10.59 14.58 -4.50
C ILE A 76 10.30 14.75 -5.99
N ILE A 77 11.24 14.31 -6.81
CA ILE A 77 11.11 14.22 -8.26
C ILE A 77 10.26 12.98 -8.59
N LEU A 78 9.00 13.24 -8.93
CA LEU A 78 7.99 12.22 -9.24
C LEU A 78 7.70 12.12 -10.73
N LEU A 79 7.15 10.98 -11.13
CA LEU A 79 6.53 10.82 -12.45
C LEU A 79 5.22 11.61 -12.53
N PRO A 80 4.80 12.06 -13.73
CA PRO A 80 3.60 12.89 -13.91
C PRO A 80 2.26 12.31 -13.42
N TYR A 81 2.21 11.02 -13.10
CA TYR A 81 0.98 10.31 -12.69
C TYR A 81 0.98 9.94 -11.20
N VAL A 82 1.96 10.42 -10.44
CA VAL A 82 2.04 10.26 -8.99
C VAL A 82 1.95 11.64 -8.36
N GLU A 83 1.00 11.80 -7.45
CA GLU A 83 0.76 13.04 -6.74
C GLU A 83 1.06 12.85 -5.26
N ILE A 84 1.66 13.87 -4.64
CA ILE A 84 1.78 13.95 -3.18
C ILE A 84 0.56 14.67 -2.64
N VAL A 85 -0.02 14.12 -1.56
CA VAL A 85 -1.20 14.71 -0.92
C VAL A 85 -0.82 15.92 -0.07
N ASP A 86 0.29 15.84 0.67
CA ASP A 86 0.84 16.94 1.48
C ASP A 86 2.29 17.24 1.07
N ASN A 87 2.47 18.33 0.32
CA ASN A 87 3.77 18.77 -0.17
C ASN A 87 4.66 19.37 0.94
N THR A 88 4.08 19.70 2.09
CA THR A 88 4.78 20.37 3.20
C THR A 88 5.39 19.42 4.21
N GLN A 89 5.11 18.12 4.08
CA GLN A 89 5.65 17.09 4.96
C GLN A 89 7.19 17.18 4.98
N HIS A 90 7.73 17.34 6.19
CA HIS A 90 9.16 17.45 6.41
C HIS A 90 9.87 16.12 6.17
N ILE A 91 11.04 16.15 5.51
CA ILE A 91 11.89 14.96 5.30
C ILE A 91 13.19 15.09 6.06
N ALA A 92 13.93 16.18 5.82
CA ALA A 92 15.26 16.40 6.40
C ALA A 92 15.65 17.89 6.40
N SER A 93 16.62 18.25 7.23
CA SER A 93 17.19 19.60 7.34
C SER A 93 18.69 19.53 7.07
N LEU A 94 19.14 20.20 6.01
CA LEU A 94 20.55 20.29 5.63
C LEU A 94 21.19 21.50 6.30
N THR A 95 22.14 21.27 7.21
CA THR A 95 22.83 22.33 7.98
C THR A 95 24.08 22.85 7.29
N GLU A 96 24.66 22.07 6.37
CA GLU A 96 25.90 22.38 5.65
C GLU A 96 25.67 22.40 4.12
N PRO A 97 26.60 22.94 3.31
CA PRO A 97 26.53 22.94 1.85
C PRO A 97 26.80 21.53 1.28
N ILE A 98 25.93 20.59 1.60
CA ILE A 98 25.98 19.20 1.17
C ILE A 98 24.87 18.90 0.15
N GLU A 99 25.13 17.93 -0.71
CA GLU A 99 24.13 17.39 -1.63
C GLU A 99 23.50 16.13 -1.02
N LEU A 100 22.17 16.11 -0.91
CA LEU A 100 21.40 14.93 -0.51
C LEU A 100 20.78 14.31 -1.77
N VAL A 101 21.18 13.07 -2.06
CA VAL A 101 20.61 12.26 -3.14
C VAL A 101 20.03 10.99 -2.55
N ILE A 102 18.73 10.77 -2.75
CA ILE A 102 18.01 9.58 -2.32
C ILE A 102 17.21 9.05 -3.52
N GLY A 103 17.48 7.82 -3.94
CA GLY A 103 16.60 7.07 -4.84
C GLY A 103 15.49 6.40 -4.03
N LEU A 104 14.26 6.45 -4.53
CA LEU A 104 13.06 5.96 -3.88
C LEU A 104 12.35 4.97 -4.80
N HIS A 105 11.83 3.88 -4.23
CA HIS A 105 10.90 3.01 -4.93
C HIS A 105 9.51 3.19 -4.36
N ILE A 106 8.55 3.42 -5.26
CA ILE A 106 7.14 3.59 -4.97
C ILE A 106 6.41 2.36 -5.51
N GLU A 107 5.57 1.75 -4.69
CA GLU A 107 4.73 0.63 -5.11
C GLU A 107 3.26 0.92 -4.81
N LYS A 108 2.37 0.33 -5.62
CA LYS A 108 0.94 0.26 -5.33
C LYS A 108 0.57 -1.18 -4.97
N ASN A 109 -0.07 -1.39 -3.83
CA ASN A 109 -0.48 -2.71 -3.36
C ASN A 109 -1.68 -2.64 -2.42
N ARG A 110 -2.14 -3.78 -1.90
CA ARG A 110 -3.25 -3.89 -0.93
C ARG A 110 -2.73 -4.25 0.46
N GLY A 111 -3.39 -3.72 1.48
CA GLY A 111 -3.20 -4.13 2.87
C GLY A 111 -1.81 -3.87 3.44
N TYR A 112 -1.45 -4.64 4.46
CA TYR A 112 -0.13 -4.60 5.09
C TYR A 112 0.69 -5.80 4.63
N LEU A 113 1.59 -5.58 3.68
CA LEU A 113 2.55 -6.61 3.28
C LEU A 113 3.73 -6.58 4.25
N ILE A 114 3.78 -7.53 5.17
CA ILE A 114 5.01 -7.89 5.86
C ILE A 114 5.91 -8.57 4.83
N LYS A 115 6.70 -7.79 4.09
CA LYS A 115 7.81 -8.37 3.34
C LYS A 115 8.85 -8.82 4.38
N ALA A 116 9.30 -10.08 4.31
CA ALA A 116 10.47 -10.51 5.05
C ALA A 116 11.62 -9.53 4.78
N PRO A 117 12.47 -9.21 5.77
CA PRO A 117 13.60 -8.32 5.60
C PRO A 117 14.59 -9.00 4.65
N ASN A 118 14.36 -8.85 3.36
CA ASN A 118 15.36 -9.17 2.37
C ASN A 118 16.34 -8.01 2.42
N THR A 119 17.53 -8.26 2.94
CA THR A 119 18.70 -7.42 2.63
C THR A 119 18.83 -7.43 1.12
N PHE A 120 18.41 -6.32 0.49
CA PHE A 120 18.56 -6.17 -0.94
C PHE A 120 20.05 -6.02 -1.22
N GLN A 121 20.56 -6.82 -2.16
CA GLN A 121 21.99 -6.84 -2.53
C GLN A 121 22.47 -5.51 -3.12
N ASP A 122 21.56 -4.57 -3.40
CA ASP A 122 21.80 -3.28 -4.06
C ASP A 122 22.07 -2.12 -3.09
N GLY A 123 22.12 -2.39 -1.78
CA GLY A 123 22.31 -1.37 -0.74
C GLY A 123 21.08 -0.50 -0.47
N SER A 124 19.89 -0.93 -0.90
CA SER A 124 18.64 -0.25 -0.57
C SER A 124 18.11 -0.65 0.80
N TYR A 125 17.53 0.32 1.49
CA TYR A 125 16.90 0.17 2.80
C TYR A 125 15.39 -0.02 2.61
N PRO A 126 14.81 -1.09 3.17
CA PRO A 126 13.36 -1.26 3.16
C PRO A 126 12.70 -0.21 4.04
N ILE A 127 11.57 0.33 3.56
CA ILE A 127 10.65 1.12 4.36
C ILE A 127 9.40 0.27 4.56
N ASP A 128 8.94 0.15 5.80
CA ASP A 128 7.72 -0.57 6.13
C ASP A 128 6.52 0.00 5.36
N PRO A 129 5.98 -0.75 4.39
CA PRO A 129 5.01 -0.19 3.48
C PRO A 129 3.63 -0.17 4.13
N VAL A 130 2.95 0.98 4.04
CA VAL A 130 1.58 1.16 4.52
C VAL A 130 0.67 1.43 3.33
N PHE A 131 0.19 0.37 2.68
CA PHE A 131 -0.70 0.48 1.52
C PHE A 131 -2.19 0.64 1.89
N MET A 132 -2.50 1.02 3.14
CA MET A 132 -3.88 1.13 3.63
C MET A 132 -4.31 2.60 3.66
N PRO A 133 -5.04 3.07 2.65
CA PRO A 133 -5.41 4.47 2.59
C PRO A 133 -6.67 4.80 3.42
N VAL A 134 -7.50 3.80 3.74
CA VAL A 134 -8.58 3.93 4.72
C VAL A 134 -8.01 3.70 6.12
N ARG A 135 -8.09 4.73 6.97
CA ARG A 135 -7.58 4.71 8.35
C ARG A 135 -8.62 4.14 9.32
N ASN A 136 -9.89 4.44 9.10
CA ASN A 136 -10.96 3.94 9.94
C ASN A 136 -12.27 3.79 9.16
N ALA A 137 -13.07 2.80 9.55
CA ALA A 137 -14.40 2.54 9.03
C ALA A 137 -15.32 2.08 10.18
N ASN A 138 -16.22 2.98 10.58
CA ASN A 138 -17.21 2.77 11.63
C ASN A 138 -18.60 2.66 11.02
N HIS A 139 -19.51 2.03 11.75
CA HIS A 139 -20.88 1.85 11.29
C HIS A 139 -21.88 1.73 12.44
N SER A 140 -23.12 2.11 12.17
CA SER A 140 -24.26 1.81 13.02
C SER A 140 -25.49 1.44 12.20
N ILE A 141 -26.31 0.55 12.74
CA ILE A 141 -27.58 0.13 12.13
C ILE A 141 -28.69 0.59 13.06
N HIS A 142 -29.64 1.33 12.52
CA HIS A 142 -30.81 1.79 13.25
C HIS A 142 -32.05 1.22 12.59
N SER A 143 -32.86 0.51 13.37
CA SER A 143 -34.15 0.02 12.91
C SER A 143 -35.21 1.11 13.07
N TYR A 144 -36.15 1.15 12.13
CA TYR A 144 -37.32 2.01 12.20
C TYR A 144 -38.53 1.27 11.63
N GLU A 145 -39.73 1.81 11.84
CA GLU A 145 -40.99 1.19 11.40
C GLU A 145 -41.19 -0.21 12.03
N ASN A 146 -41.14 -0.24 13.38
CA ASN A 146 -41.33 -1.45 14.19
C ASN A 146 -40.36 -2.61 13.88
N GLY A 147 -39.18 -2.30 13.32
CA GLY A 147 -38.13 -3.29 13.02
C GLY A 147 -38.13 -3.82 11.59
N ASN A 148 -39.06 -3.39 10.73
CA ASN A 148 -39.16 -3.90 9.35
C ASN A 148 -38.17 -3.25 8.38
N LYS A 149 -37.62 -2.08 8.72
CA LYS A 149 -36.62 -1.37 7.91
C LYS A 149 -35.41 -1.00 8.73
N GLU A 150 -34.26 -1.00 8.06
CA GLU A 150 -32.97 -0.68 8.64
C GLU A 150 -32.34 0.50 7.88
N ILE A 151 -31.70 1.41 8.61
CA ILE A 151 -30.83 2.47 8.08
C ILE A 151 -29.41 2.16 8.52
N LEU A 152 -28.49 2.17 7.56
CA LEU A 152 -27.06 2.04 7.78
C LEU A 152 -26.40 3.41 7.76
N PHE A 153 -25.74 3.77 8.85
CA PHE A 153 -24.80 4.88 8.89
C PHE A 153 -23.38 4.33 8.78
N LEU A 154 -22.59 4.93 7.90
CA LEU A 154 -21.22 4.54 7.63
C LEU A 154 -20.33 5.78 7.73
N GLU A 155 -19.28 5.68 8.53
CA GLU A 155 -18.30 6.73 8.73
C GLU A 155 -16.94 6.21 8.28
N ILE A 156 -16.32 6.88 7.31
CA ILE A 156 -15.08 6.45 6.66
C ILE A 156 -14.07 7.58 6.77
N TRP A 157 -12.89 7.25 7.28
CA TRP A 157 -11.75 8.15 7.40
C TRP A 157 -10.63 7.67 6.48
N THR A 158 -10.15 8.53 5.59
CA THR A 158 -9.04 8.24 4.66
C THR A 158 -7.84 9.15 4.95
N ASN A 159 -6.67 8.78 4.43
CA ASN A 159 -5.45 9.59 4.51
C ASN A 159 -5.34 10.67 3.42
N GLY A 160 -6.38 10.84 2.59
CA GLY A 160 -6.41 11.80 1.50
C GLY A 160 -5.94 11.29 0.14
N SER A 161 -5.29 10.11 0.04
CA SER A 161 -4.90 9.56 -1.29
C SER A 161 -6.10 9.13 -2.13
N LEU A 162 -7.21 8.79 -1.48
CA LEU A 162 -8.53 8.65 -2.09
C LEU A 162 -9.61 9.25 -1.18
N THR A 163 -10.71 9.64 -1.78
CA THR A 163 -11.89 10.14 -1.08
C THR A 163 -12.68 8.99 -0.44
N PRO A 164 -13.45 9.25 0.64
CA PRO A 164 -14.35 8.25 1.23
C PRO A 164 -15.33 7.62 0.23
N LYS A 165 -15.76 8.39 -0.77
CA LYS A 165 -16.67 7.92 -1.83
C LYS A 165 -15.96 6.94 -2.78
N GLU A 166 -14.75 7.27 -3.21
CA GLU A 166 -13.93 6.38 -4.03
C GLU A 166 -13.62 5.08 -3.27
N ALA A 167 -13.28 5.18 -1.98
CA ALA A 167 -13.03 4.02 -1.11
C ALA A 167 -14.25 3.09 -1.04
N LEU A 168 -15.45 3.66 -0.84
CA LEU A 168 -16.69 2.88 -0.80
C LEU A 168 -16.98 2.18 -2.14
N HIS A 169 -16.73 2.87 -3.25
CA HIS A 169 -16.91 2.32 -4.58
C HIS A 169 -15.95 1.16 -4.86
N GLU A 170 -14.65 1.34 -4.57
CA GLU A 170 -13.65 0.30 -4.74
C GLU A 170 -13.91 -0.92 -3.85
N ALA A 171 -14.22 -0.70 -2.57
CA ALA A 171 -14.57 -1.79 -1.65
C ALA A 171 -15.81 -2.57 -2.11
N SER A 172 -16.80 -1.88 -2.66
CA SER A 172 -18.02 -2.50 -3.20
C SER A 172 -17.71 -3.34 -4.44
N ARG A 173 -16.92 -2.81 -5.37
CA ARG A 173 -16.43 -3.55 -6.54
C ARG A 173 -15.67 -4.81 -6.13
N ASN A 174 -14.70 -4.69 -5.22
CA ASN A 174 -13.92 -5.82 -4.73
C ASN A 174 -14.81 -6.90 -4.09
N LEU A 175 -15.85 -6.50 -3.34
CA LEU A 175 -16.79 -7.44 -2.73
C LEU A 175 -17.67 -8.15 -3.79
N ILE A 176 -18.09 -7.44 -4.83
CA ILE A 176 -18.84 -8.03 -5.94
C ILE A 176 -17.95 -9.01 -6.70
N ASP A 177 -16.74 -8.60 -7.06
CA ASP A 177 -15.77 -9.42 -7.79
C ASP A 177 -15.44 -10.72 -7.03
N LEU A 178 -15.36 -10.64 -5.69
CA LEU A 178 -15.20 -11.81 -4.82
C LEU A 178 -16.38 -12.80 -4.90
N LEU A 179 -17.60 -12.32 -5.14
CA LEU A 179 -18.82 -13.14 -5.14
C LEU A 179 -19.17 -13.71 -6.52
N ILE A 180 -18.72 -13.09 -7.62
CA ILE A 180 -19.00 -13.53 -8.99
C ILE A 180 -18.73 -15.03 -9.22
N PRO A 181 -17.59 -15.61 -8.80
CA PRO A 181 -17.31 -17.03 -9.05
C PRO A 181 -18.37 -17.99 -8.48
N PHE A 182 -18.99 -17.63 -7.35
CA PHE A 182 -20.03 -18.44 -6.71
C PHE A 182 -21.38 -18.35 -7.43
N LEU A 183 -21.62 -17.31 -8.22
CA LEU A 183 -22.82 -17.20 -9.05
C LEU A 183 -22.73 -18.13 -10.27
N HIS A 184 -21.53 -18.32 -10.81
CA HIS A 184 -21.29 -19.12 -12.01
C HIS A 184 -21.20 -20.63 -11.74
N THR A 185 -21.07 -21.06 -10.48
CA THR A 185 -21.03 -22.49 -10.09
C THR A 185 -22.35 -23.24 -10.38
N LYS A 186 -23.43 -22.52 -10.71
CA LYS A 186 -24.75 -23.12 -11.00
C LYS A 186 -24.96 -23.51 -12.47
N GLU A 187 -24.08 -23.10 -13.39
CA GLU A 187 -24.23 -23.39 -14.83
C GLU A 187 -23.46 -24.62 -15.31
N GLU A 188 -22.49 -25.14 -14.55
CA GLU A 188 -21.69 -26.31 -14.94
C GLU A 188 -22.23 -27.67 -14.44
N ASN A 189 -23.51 -27.76 -14.05
CA ASN A 189 -24.14 -29.03 -13.64
C ASN A 189 -25.44 -29.31 -14.40
N LEU A 190 -25.39 -29.40 -15.74
CA LEU A 190 -26.46 -30.02 -16.55
C LEU A 190 -25.90 -30.81 -17.75
N SER A 191 -25.02 -31.76 -17.48
CA SER A 191 -24.92 -33.00 -18.26
C SER A 191 -24.11 -34.04 -17.46
N LEU A 192 -24.78 -34.70 -16.51
CA LEU A 192 -24.31 -35.99 -16.02
C LEU A 192 -24.67 -37.03 -17.11
N GLU A 193 -23.81 -37.14 -18.12
CA GLU A 193 -23.72 -38.38 -18.89
C GLU A 193 -22.45 -39.11 -18.45
N ASP A 194 -22.68 -40.33 -17.96
CA ASP A 194 -21.70 -41.31 -17.52
C ASP A 194 -20.47 -41.34 -18.42
N ASN A 195 -19.28 -41.04 -17.88
CA ASN A 195 -18.04 -41.66 -18.34
C ASN A 195 -16.96 -41.58 -17.25
N GLN A 196 -16.48 -42.75 -16.86
CA GLN A 196 -15.33 -42.95 -15.98
C GLN A 196 -14.06 -42.45 -16.68
N HIS A 197 -13.47 -41.34 -16.24
CA HIS A 197 -12.02 -41.09 -16.25
C HIS A 197 -11.67 -39.80 -15.48
N ILE A 198 -10.61 -39.86 -14.69
CA ILE A 198 -10.08 -38.84 -13.78
C ILE A 198 -9.46 -37.66 -14.54
N VAL A 199 -9.56 -36.41 -14.03
CA VAL A 199 -8.46 -35.42 -13.82
C VAL A 199 -9.01 -34.05 -13.37
N PRO A 200 -8.24 -33.26 -12.58
CA PRO A 200 -8.73 -32.48 -11.43
C PRO A 200 -9.01 -31.00 -11.68
N LEU A 201 -9.76 -30.43 -10.74
CA LEU A 201 -9.95 -28.99 -10.52
C LEU A 201 -8.60 -28.24 -10.48
N PRO A 202 -8.50 -27.05 -11.11
CA PRO A 202 -7.28 -26.26 -11.07
C PRO A 202 -7.02 -25.77 -9.63
N PRO A 203 -5.74 -25.76 -9.20
CA PRO A 203 -5.37 -25.42 -7.84
C PRO A 203 -5.52 -23.91 -7.61
N PHE A 204 -6.20 -23.57 -6.52
CA PHE A 204 -6.08 -22.27 -5.87
C PHE A 204 -4.61 -21.91 -5.68
N THR A 205 -4.09 -20.91 -6.36
CA THR A 205 -2.76 -20.37 -6.12
C THR A 205 -2.78 -19.51 -4.86
N PHE A 206 -2.66 -20.17 -3.71
CA PHE A 206 -2.26 -19.55 -2.46
C PHE A 206 -0.88 -20.13 -2.09
N CYS A 207 0.09 -19.26 -1.84
CA CYS A 207 1.45 -19.52 -1.33
C CYS A 207 2.51 -20.08 -2.30
N ASP A 208 3.08 -19.20 -3.14
CA ASP A 208 4.27 -19.51 -3.94
C ASP A 208 5.62 -19.26 -3.24
N LYS A 209 5.67 -19.16 -1.90
CA LYS A 209 6.91 -18.73 -1.19
C LYS A 209 7.26 -19.38 0.15
N LEU A 210 6.74 -20.58 0.45
CA LEU A 210 7.12 -21.30 1.69
C LEU A 210 7.86 -22.64 1.47
N ALA A 211 8.46 -22.87 0.31
CA ALA A 211 9.18 -24.13 0.01
C ALA A 211 10.69 -23.97 -0.31
N LYS A 212 11.31 -22.82 -0.03
CA LYS A 212 12.77 -22.64 -0.24
C LYS A 212 13.62 -22.54 1.04
N LEU A 213 13.09 -22.89 2.22
CA LEU A 213 13.85 -22.80 3.49
C LEU A 213 14.03 -24.12 4.27
N THR A 214 13.99 -25.27 3.60
CA THR A 214 14.53 -26.53 4.17
C THR A 214 15.28 -27.31 3.11
N LYS A 215 16.48 -26.81 2.76
CA LYS A 215 17.63 -27.61 2.31
C LYS A 215 18.85 -26.68 2.17
N ASN A 216 19.58 -26.54 3.27
CA ASN A 216 21.00 -26.90 3.36
C ASN A 216 21.25 -27.40 4.77
#